data_AF-A0A2D4K641-F1
#
_entry.id   AF-A0A2D4K641-F1
#
_cell.length_a   1.000
_cell.length_b   1.000
_cell.length_c   1.000
_cell.angle_alpha   90.00
_cell.angle_beta   90.00
_cell.angle_gamma   90.00
#
_symmetry.space_group_name_H-M   'P 1'
#
loop_
_entity.id
_entity.type
_entity.pdbx_description
1 polymer ?
#
loop_
_entity_poly.entity_id
_entity_poly.type
_entity_poly.pdbx_seq_one_letter_code
_entity_poly.pdbx_strand_id
1 'polypeptide(L)'
;DEIVKSEVEKKKLSDKLKLAKELSDTVIYCKSVNFQGFAESQPYDEMCSFSEGKILKVAQESGIDLMHYNVQHLSRIYPAGWRTDSSNYNPIEMWNMGCQIVALNFQS
;
A
#
# COMPACT_ATOMS: atom_id res chain seq x y z
N ASP A 1 14.16 16.63 28.66
CA ASP A 1 12.78 16.77 29.18
C ASP A 1 11.82 15.79 28.54
N GLU A 2 11.48 14.72 29.26
CA GLU A 2 10.44 13.76 28.87
C GLU A 2 9.08 14.41 28.66
N ILE A 3 8.84 15.54 29.34
CA ILE A 3 7.64 16.35 29.23
C ILE A 3 7.47 16.89 27.80
N VAL A 4 8.53 17.43 27.21
CA VAL A 4 8.52 17.95 25.83
C VAL A 4 8.29 16.84 24.81
N LYS A 5 8.87 15.64 25.04
CA LYS A 5 8.58 14.46 24.19
C LYS A 5 7.11 14.04 24.27
N SER A 6 6.53 14.02 25.48
CA SER A 6 5.13 13.64 25.69
C SER A 6 4.14 14.63 25.05
N GLU A 7 4.48 15.92 25.02
CA GLU A 7 3.68 16.96 24.37
C GLU A 7 3.74 16.87 22.85
N VAL A 8 4.93 16.59 22.28
CA VAL A 8 5.10 16.39 20.83
C VAL A 8 4.34 15.15 20.34
N GLU A 9 4.30 14.07 21.11
CA GLU A 9 3.51 12.88 20.79
C GLU A 9 2.01 13.13 20.88
N LYS A 10 1.54 13.84 21.92
CA LYS A 10 0.13 14.24 22.04
C LYS A 10 -0.31 15.13 20.88
N LYS A 11 0.56 16.06 20.43
CA LYS A 11 0.29 16.93 19.29
C LYS A 11 0.21 16.15 17.98
N LYS A 12 1.12 15.20 17.74
CA LYS A 12 1.04 14.25 16.60
C LYS A 12 -0.23 13.40 16.61
N LEU A 13 -0.72 13.00 17.78
CA LEU A 13 -1.96 12.22 17.91
C LEU A 13 -3.20 13.09 17.65
N SER A 14 -3.16 14.35 18.09
CA SER A 14 -4.19 15.38 17.88
C SER A 14 -4.30 15.78 16.40
N ASP A 15 -3.18 15.86 15.69
CA ASP A 15 -3.13 16.25 14.27
C ASP A 15 -3.47 15.08 13.32
N LYS A 16 -3.70 13.87 13.86
CA LYS A 16 -4.16 12.73 13.07
C LYS A 16 -5.62 12.98 12.69
N LEU A 17 -5.83 13.46 11.46
CA LEU A 17 -7.15 13.60 10.84
C LEU A 17 -7.99 12.35 11.14
N LYS A 18 -9.05 12.53 11.92
CA LYS A 18 -10.02 11.46 12.17
C LYS A 18 -10.86 11.31 10.90
N LEU A 19 -10.85 10.11 10.31
CA LEU A 19 -11.67 9.80 9.14
C LEU A 19 -13.15 10.02 9.51
N ALA A 20 -13.86 10.78 8.68
CA ALA A 20 -15.30 10.97 8.84
C ALA A 20 -16.01 9.63 8.72
N LYS A 21 -16.97 9.36 9.61
CA LYS A 21 -17.67 8.06 9.65
C LYS A 21 -18.38 7.80 8.33
N GLU A 22 -18.99 8.82 7.76
CA GLU A 22 -19.71 8.77 6.49
C GLU A 22 -18.82 8.29 5.35
N LEU A 23 -17.54 8.70 5.32
CA LEU A 23 -16.57 8.20 4.34
C LEU A 23 -16.15 6.75 4.65
N SER A 24 -15.89 6.44 5.93
CA SER A 24 -15.54 5.08 6.35
C SER A 24 -16.62 4.06 6.01
N ASP A 25 -17.89 4.43 6.14
CA ASP A 25 -19.04 3.56 5.87
C ASP A 25 -19.17 3.23 4.37
N THR A 26 -18.51 3.97 3.47
CA THR A 26 -18.53 3.66 2.01
C THR A 26 -17.52 2.59 1.60
N VAL A 27 -16.58 2.22 2.46
CA VAL A 27 -15.52 1.26 2.15
C VAL A 27 -16.00 -0.15 2.45
N ILE A 28 -16.18 -0.97 1.41
CA ILE A 28 -16.69 -2.35 1.53
C ILE A 28 -15.59 -3.38 1.24
N TYR A 29 -15.09 -3.43 -0.01
CA TYR A 29 -14.19 -4.52 -0.46
C TYR A 29 -12.72 -4.12 -0.63
N CYS A 30 -12.40 -2.84 -0.45
CA CYS A 30 -11.09 -2.29 -0.73
C CYS A 30 -10.60 -1.46 0.45
N LYS A 31 -10.61 -2.08 1.63
CA LYS A 31 -10.13 -1.47 2.85
C LYS A 31 -8.62 -1.31 2.77
N SER A 32 -8.17 -0.07 2.72
CA SER A 32 -6.75 0.24 2.67
C SER A 32 -6.09 -0.07 4.01
N VAL A 33 -5.09 -0.96 3.98
CA VAL A 33 -4.27 -1.30 5.15
C VAL A 33 -2.78 -1.23 4.83
N ASN A 34 -1.98 -1.12 5.89
CA ASN A 34 -0.52 -1.25 5.75
C ASN A 34 -0.17 -2.73 5.63
N PHE A 35 0.71 -3.06 4.68
CA PHE A 35 1.23 -4.41 4.54
C PHE A 35 2.03 -4.82 5.78
N GLN A 36 1.61 -5.91 6.44
CA GLN A 36 2.25 -6.48 7.65
C GLN A 36 2.92 -7.83 7.39
N GLY A 37 3.07 -8.22 6.12
CA GLY A 37 3.55 -9.55 5.72
C GLY A 37 2.42 -10.47 5.27
N PHE A 38 2.77 -11.73 5.03
CA PHE A 38 1.88 -12.77 4.53
C PHE A 38 1.35 -13.60 5.70
N ALA A 39 0.23 -13.20 6.28
CA ALA A 39 -0.44 -13.98 7.33
C ALA A 39 -1.48 -14.92 6.69
N GLU A 40 -1.65 -16.13 7.25
CA GLU A 40 -2.53 -17.17 6.68
C GLU A 40 -4.02 -16.77 6.62
N SER A 41 -4.47 -15.87 7.48
CA SER A 41 -5.88 -15.46 7.58
C SER A 41 -6.00 -13.94 7.56
N GLN A 42 -5.78 -13.34 6.39
CA GLN A 42 -6.05 -11.93 6.14
C GLN A 42 -7.43 -11.74 5.52
N PRO A 43 -8.25 -10.78 5.99
CA PRO A 43 -9.54 -10.49 5.36
C PRO A 43 -9.38 -10.16 3.88
N TYR A 44 -10.18 -10.77 3.01
CA TYR A 44 -10.08 -10.61 1.55
C TYR A 44 -10.45 -9.19 1.08
N ASP A 45 -11.21 -8.46 1.89
CA ASP A 45 -11.63 -7.08 1.67
C ASP A 45 -10.53 -6.06 2.02
N GLU A 46 -9.38 -6.52 2.52
CA GLU A 46 -8.21 -5.68 2.75
C GLU A 46 -7.29 -5.66 1.54
N MET A 47 -6.81 -4.46 1.18
CA MET A 47 -5.88 -4.26 0.08
C MET A 47 -4.67 -3.42 0.50
N CYS A 48 -3.53 -3.72 -0.09
CA CYS A 48 -2.27 -3.02 0.18
C CYS A 48 -1.82 -2.18 -1.02
N SER A 49 -1.19 -1.04 -0.74
CA SER A 49 -0.53 -0.21 -1.75
C SER A 49 0.99 -0.22 -1.58
N PHE A 50 1.71 -0.34 -2.69
CA PHE A 50 3.17 -0.43 -2.73
C PHE A 50 3.74 0.54 -3.78
N SER A 51 4.83 1.22 -3.45
CA SER A 51 5.65 1.87 -4.49
C SER A 51 6.36 0.80 -5.33
N GLU A 52 6.66 1.08 -6.60
CA GLU A 52 7.40 0.16 -7.49
C GLU A 52 8.66 -0.46 -6.82
N GLY A 53 9.48 0.34 -6.11
CA GLY A 53 10.69 -0.19 -5.47
C GLY A 53 10.40 -1.11 -4.28
N LYS A 54 9.30 -0.86 -3.55
CA LYS A 54 8.92 -1.67 -2.38
C LYS A 54 8.43 -3.05 -2.81
N ILE A 55 7.60 -3.11 -3.84
CA ILE A 55 7.06 -4.39 -4.30
C ILE A 55 8.16 -5.25 -4.92
N LEU A 56 9.11 -4.66 -5.66
CA LEU A 56 10.28 -5.38 -6.18
C LEU A 56 11.13 -5.99 -5.05
N LYS A 57 11.34 -5.23 -3.96
CA LYS A 57 12.05 -5.75 -2.79
C LYS A 57 11.30 -6.93 -2.14
N VAL A 58 9.99 -6.79 -1.94
CA VAL A 58 9.15 -7.88 -1.40
C VAL A 58 9.19 -9.11 -2.30
N ALA A 59 9.14 -8.93 -3.63
CA ALA A 59 9.22 -10.03 -4.58
C ALA A 59 10.59 -10.73 -4.57
N GLN A 60 11.68 -9.97 -4.38
CA GLN A 60 13.03 -10.52 -4.24
C GLN A 60 13.18 -11.36 -2.97
N GLU A 61 12.56 -10.93 -1.87
CA GLU A 61 12.64 -11.61 -0.57
C GLU A 61 11.64 -12.79 -0.47
N SER A 62 10.45 -12.66 -1.08
CA SER A 62 9.31 -13.55 -0.84
C SER A 62 8.32 -13.60 -2.03
N GLY A 63 8.82 -13.80 -3.25
CA GLY A 63 8.02 -13.76 -4.48
C GLY A 63 6.89 -14.79 -4.56
N ILE A 64 7.09 -16.01 -4.06
CA ILE A 64 6.06 -17.07 -4.05
C ILE A 64 4.90 -16.67 -3.13
N ASP A 65 5.22 -16.18 -1.94
CA ASP A 65 4.20 -15.74 -0.98
C ASP A 65 3.44 -14.51 -1.50
N LEU A 66 4.13 -13.60 -2.19
CA LEU A 66 3.49 -12.47 -2.87
C LEU A 66 2.50 -12.93 -3.95
N MET A 67 2.87 -13.94 -4.75
CA MET A 67 1.96 -14.51 -5.74
C MET A 67 0.73 -15.15 -5.07
N HIS A 68 0.92 -15.93 -4.00
CA HIS A 68 -0.20 -16.53 -3.26
C HIS A 68 -1.11 -15.47 -2.62
N TYR A 69 -0.52 -14.42 -2.05
CA TYR A 69 -1.26 -13.28 -1.52
C TYR A 69 -2.14 -12.64 -2.61
N ASN A 70 -1.59 -12.44 -3.80
CA ASN A 70 -2.32 -11.85 -4.92
C ASN A 70 -3.42 -12.76 -5.52
N VAL A 71 -3.53 -14.03 -5.10
CA VAL A 71 -4.70 -14.87 -5.45
C VAL A 71 -5.93 -14.46 -4.64
N GLN A 72 -5.74 -13.99 -3.41
CA GLN A 72 -6.84 -13.72 -2.47
C GLN A 72 -7.05 -12.22 -2.18
N HIS A 73 -6.04 -11.40 -2.41
CA HIS A 73 -6.04 -9.97 -2.07
C HIS A 73 -5.63 -9.10 -3.26
N LEU A 74 -6.08 -7.85 -3.24
CA LEU A 74 -5.70 -6.85 -4.23
C LEU A 74 -4.43 -6.10 -3.83
N SER A 75 -3.47 -6.06 -4.74
CA SER A 75 -2.26 -5.25 -4.64
C SER A 75 -2.31 -4.07 -5.60
N ARG A 76 -2.18 -2.85 -5.06
CA ARG A 76 -2.00 -1.62 -5.83
C ARG A 76 -0.54 -1.21 -5.88
N ILE A 77 0.00 -1.06 -7.08
CA ILE A 77 1.38 -0.59 -7.30
C ILE A 77 1.30 0.80 -7.90
N TYR A 78 2.17 1.71 -7.45
CA TYR A 78 2.27 3.07 -7.98
C TYR A 78 3.73 3.47 -8.27
N PRO A 79 3.96 4.44 -9.19
CA PRO A 79 5.31 4.86 -9.55
C PRO A 79 6.07 5.44 -8.37
N ALA A 80 7.39 5.28 -8.34
CA ALA A 80 8.21 5.85 -7.27
C ALA A 80 8.15 7.40 -7.26
N GLY A 81 8.22 7.99 -6.07
CA GLY A 81 8.13 9.45 -5.91
C GLY A 81 9.25 10.25 -6.59
N TRP A 82 10.37 9.61 -6.95
CA TRP A 82 11.46 10.26 -7.70
C TRP A 82 11.14 10.44 -9.19
N ARG A 83 10.08 9.81 -9.72
CA ARG A 83 9.58 9.99 -11.09
C ARG A 83 8.78 11.29 -11.22
N THR A 84 9.43 12.41 -10.91
CA THR A 84 8.81 13.74 -10.92
C THR A 84 8.44 14.22 -12.33
N ASP A 85 9.02 13.59 -13.35
CA ASP A 85 8.69 13.77 -14.76
C ASP A 85 7.45 12.98 -15.22
N SER A 86 6.76 12.32 -14.29
CA SER A 86 5.64 11.40 -14.55
C SER A 86 6.00 10.15 -15.35
N SER A 87 7.29 9.83 -15.56
CA SER A 87 7.68 8.59 -16.23
C SER A 87 7.04 7.35 -15.60
N ASN A 88 6.86 6.29 -16.40
CA ASN A 88 6.25 5.04 -15.97
C ASN A 88 7.30 3.93 -15.80
N TYR A 89 7.07 3.02 -14.85
CA TYR A 89 7.79 1.74 -14.78
C TYR A 89 7.17 0.72 -15.76
N ASN A 90 7.85 -0.41 -15.96
CA ASN A 90 7.34 -1.49 -16.81
C ASN A 90 6.23 -2.28 -16.08
N PRO A 91 4.97 -2.27 -16.54
CA PRO A 91 3.88 -2.95 -15.83
C PRO A 91 3.99 -4.48 -15.86
N ILE A 92 4.71 -5.05 -16.84
CA ILE A 92 4.84 -6.51 -17.00
C ILE A 92 5.48 -7.15 -15.77
N GLU A 93 6.46 -6.48 -15.15
CA GLU A 93 7.12 -6.99 -13.96
C GLU A 93 6.14 -7.20 -12.80
N MET A 94 5.18 -6.28 -12.63
CA MET A 94 4.18 -6.34 -11.57
C MET A 94 3.10 -7.38 -11.88
N TRP A 95 2.68 -7.48 -13.15
CA TRP A 95 1.73 -8.52 -13.60
C TRP A 95 2.29 -9.93 -13.43
N ASN A 96 3.58 -10.14 -13.70
CA ASN A 96 4.24 -11.43 -13.48
C ASN A 96 4.22 -11.86 -12.00
N MET A 97 4.07 -10.92 -11.06
CA MET A 97 3.93 -11.18 -9.63
C MET A 97 2.46 -11.33 -9.19
N GLY A 98 1.51 -11.29 -10.13
CA GLY A 98 0.07 -11.38 -9.86
C GLY A 98 -0.59 -10.06 -9.43
N CYS A 99 0.13 -8.94 -9.46
CA CYS A 99 -0.42 -7.65 -9.01
C CYS A 99 -1.50 -7.14 -9.99
N GLN A 100 -2.64 -6.69 -9.47
CA GLN A 100 -3.83 -6.40 -10.29
C GLN A 100 -4.01 -4.90 -10.56
N ILE A 101 -3.80 -4.05 -9.54
CA ILE A 101 -3.98 -2.59 -9.67
C ILE A 101 -2.62 -1.93 -9.93
N VAL A 102 -2.11 -2.10 -11.14
CA VAL A 102 -0.82 -1.56 -11.58
C VAL A 102 -1.01 -0.15 -12.12
N ALA A 103 -0.91 0.87 -11.26
CA ALA A 103 -1.21 2.26 -11.60
C ALA A 103 -0.05 2.92 -12.36
N LEU A 104 -0.39 3.48 -13.53
CA LEU A 104 0.51 4.24 -14.38
C LEU A 104 0.02 5.69 -14.51
N ASN A 105 0.93 6.59 -14.85
CA ASN A 105 0.67 7.96 -15.23
C ASN A 105 0.15 8.00 -16.67
N PHE A 106 -1.15 8.19 -16.86
CA PHE A 106 -1.80 8.21 -18.19
C PHE A 106 -1.46 9.46 -19.01
N GLN A 107 -0.94 10.51 -18.37
CA GLN A 107 -0.58 11.78 -19.00
C GLN A 107 0.79 11.79 -19.67
N SER A 108 1.59 10.72 -19.52
CA SER A 108 2.99 10.63 -19.98
C SER A 108 3.12 9.97 -21.34
#